data_AF-A0A916CM61-F1
#
_entry.id   AF-A0A916CM61-F1
#
_cell.length_a   1.000
_cell.length_b   1.000
_cell.length_c   1.000
_cell.angle_alpha   90.00
_cell.angle_beta   90.00
_cell.angle_gamma   90.00
#
_symmetry.space_group_name_H-M   'P 1'
#
loop_
_entity.id
_entity.type
_entity.pdbx_description
1 polymer ?
#
loop_
_entity_poly.entity_id
_entity_poly.type
_entity_poly.pdbx_seq_one_letter_code
_entity_poly.pdbx_strand_id
1 'polypeptide(L)'
;MVEFALMIPIFILVIVGFFGMAVVFFSYIGASAAAHEGARWLVGHPQIPDSDVQTQICTVSPILLSTANCIARSEIKGNKNDCSTANPSIDMCIVIEPATRVQNTLVTVTVRYHTPVPTLSVSFLDQPGFTFLAPIWVESASTMRVEK
;
A
#
# COMPACT_ATOMS: atom_id res chain seq x y z
N MET A 1 1.96 -36.33 -27.84
CA MET A 1 1.03 -36.06 -26.72
C MET A 1 1.68 -35.33 -25.53
N VAL A 2 3.03 -35.26 -25.43
CA VAL A 2 3.70 -34.60 -24.30
C VAL A 2 3.72 -33.06 -24.39
N GLU A 3 3.64 -32.48 -25.60
CA GLU A 3 3.63 -31.02 -25.78
C GLU A 3 2.38 -30.34 -25.21
N PHE A 4 1.21 -30.99 -25.26
CA PHE A 4 -0.02 -30.44 -24.69
C PHE A 4 0.04 -30.37 -23.16
N ALA A 5 0.67 -31.36 -22.52
CA ALA A 5 0.82 -31.40 -21.06
C ALA A 5 1.75 -30.30 -20.53
N LEU A 6 2.72 -29.83 -21.33
CA LEU A 6 3.63 -28.75 -20.95
C LEU A 6 3.02 -27.35 -21.18
N MET A 7 2.10 -27.20 -22.15
CA MET A 7 1.49 -25.90 -22.45
C MET A 7 0.52 -25.42 -21.37
N ILE A 8 -0.22 -26.34 -20.73
CA ILE A 8 -1.18 -26.01 -19.67
C ILE A 8 -0.53 -25.30 -18.47
N PRO A 9 0.54 -25.80 -17.83
CA PRO A 9 1.14 -25.14 -16.68
C PRO A 9 1.74 -23.77 -17.05
N ILE A 10 2.32 -23.64 -18.25
CA ILE A 10 2.83 -22.36 -18.74
C ILE A 10 1.69 -21.35 -18.90
N PHE A 11 0.55 -21.78 -19.47
CA PHE A 11 -0.62 -20.94 -19.65
C PHE A 11 -1.21 -20.48 -18.32
N ILE A 12 -1.32 -21.38 -17.33
CA ILE A 12 -1.79 -21.05 -15.98
C ILE A 12 -0.86 -20.02 -15.33
N LEU A 13 0.46 -20.19 -15.46
CA LEU A 13 1.45 -19.27 -14.92
C LEU A 13 1.29 -17.86 -15.53
N VAL A 14 1.09 -17.77 -16.84
CA VAL A 14 0.86 -16.47 -17.53
C VAL A 14 -0.42 -15.80 -17.04
N ILE A 15 -1.52 -16.56 -16.91
CA ILE A 15 -2.79 -16.03 -16.42
C ILE A 15 -2.66 -15.50 -14.99
N VAL A 16 -2.04 -16.27 -14.10
CA VAL A 16 -1.85 -15.85 -12.71
C VAL A 16 -0.93 -14.63 -12.62
N GLY A 17 0.10 -14.56 -13.45
CA GLY A 17 0.94 -13.37 -13.58
C GLY A 17 0.16 -12.13 -13.99
N PHE A 18 -0.77 -12.26 -14.94
CA PHE A 18 -1.63 -11.16 -15.37
C PHE A 18 -2.56 -10.67 -14.25
N PHE A 19 -3.21 -11.59 -13.52
CA PHE A 19 -4.04 -11.23 -12.37
C PHE A 19 -3.21 -10.60 -11.24
N GLY A 20 -2.02 -11.13 -10.96
CA GLY A 20 -1.12 -10.55 -9.96
C GLY A 20 -0.74 -9.12 -10.30
N MET A 21 -0.38 -8.85 -11.56
CA MET A 21 -0.10 -7.50 -12.03
C MET A 21 -1.31 -6.57 -11.92
N ALA A 22 -2.51 -7.05 -12.26
CA ALA A 22 -3.74 -6.26 -12.13
C ALA A 22 -4.02 -5.84 -10.68
N VAL A 23 -3.81 -6.75 -9.72
CA VAL A 23 -3.98 -6.47 -8.29
C VAL A 23 -2.95 -5.46 -7.79
N VAL A 24 -1.69 -5.56 -8.22
CA VAL A 24 -0.63 -4.58 -7.89
C VAL A 24 -0.97 -3.20 -8.44
N PHE A 25 -1.40 -3.13 -9.70
CA PHE A 25 -1.75 -1.86 -10.33
C PHE A 25 -2.97 -1.21 -9.69
N PHE A 26 -4.00 -2.02 -9.37
CA PHE A 26 -5.14 -1.56 -8.60
C PHE A 26 -4.70 -0.97 -7.27
N SER A 27 -3.90 -1.71 -6.50
CA SER A 27 -3.37 -1.28 -5.20
C SER A 27 -2.57 0.02 -5.28
N TYR A 28 -1.77 0.20 -6.34
CA TYR A 28 -1.04 1.43 -6.60
C TYR A 28 -1.96 2.64 -6.81
N ILE A 29 -3.02 2.49 -7.62
CA ILE A 29 -3.97 3.57 -7.88
C ILE A 29 -4.61 4.05 -6.58
N GLY A 30 -5.03 3.13 -5.70
CA GLY A 30 -5.64 3.56 -4.45
C GLY A 30 -4.66 4.09 -3.44
N ALA A 31 -3.43 3.56 -3.36
CA ALA A 31 -2.37 4.19 -2.56
C ALA A 31 -2.11 5.64 -3.02
N SER A 32 -2.17 5.88 -4.34
CA SER A 32 -2.02 7.22 -4.91
C SER A 32 -3.20 8.14 -4.61
N ALA A 33 -4.43 7.66 -4.79
CA ALA A 33 -5.64 8.40 -4.42
C ALA A 33 -5.67 8.72 -2.92
N ALA A 34 -5.30 7.76 -2.07
CA ALA A 34 -5.15 7.91 -0.63
C ALA A 34 -4.15 9.01 -0.25
N ALA A 35 -2.97 9.00 -0.88
CA ALA A 35 -1.94 10.01 -0.64
C ALA A 35 -2.42 11.40 -1.07
N HIS A 36 -3.12 11.51 -2.21
CA HIS A 36 -3.68 12.76 -2.73
C HIS A 36 -4.76 13.33 -1.80
N GLU A 37 -5.70 12.51 -1.35
CA GLU A 37 -6.77 12.94 -0.45
C GLU A 37 -6.22 13.29 0.94
N GLY A 38 -5.23 12.54 1.43
CA GLY A 38 -4.50 12.87 2.65
C GLY A 38 -3.82 14.23 2.55
N ALA A 39 -3.08 14.49 1.46
CA ALA A 39 -2.41 15.77 1.25
C ALA A 39 -3.42 16.92 1.11
N ARG A 40 -4.52 16.71 0.38
CA ARG A 40 -5.59 17.70 0.22
C ARG A 40 -6.25 18.04 1.56
N TRP A 41 -6.56 17.04 2.37
CA TRP A 41 -7.17 17.25 3.69
C TRP A 41 -6.26 18.06 4.62
N LEU A 42 -4.95 17.76 4.58
CA LEU A 42 -3.92 18.47 5.34
C LEU A 42 -3.74 19.92 4.93
N VAL A 43 -3.88 20.23 3.64
CA VAL A 43 -3.84 21.61 3.14
C VAL A 43 -5.00 22.42 3.69
N GLY A 44 -6.21 21.85 3.72
CA GLY A 44 -7.39 22.52 4.28
C GLY A 44 -7.36 22.66 5.82
N HIS A 45 -6.63 21.77 6.50
CA HIS A 45 -6.63 21.69 7.96
C HIS A 45 -5.22 21.40 8.53
N PRO A 46 -4.28 22.35 8.48
CA PRO A 46 -2.90 22.10 8.86
C PRO A 46 -2.73 21.77 10.35
N GLN A 47 -3.64 22.22 11.23
CA GLN A 47 -3.55 22.03 12.68
C GLN A 47 -4.18 20.73 13.20
N ILE A 48 -4.75 19.90 12.31
CA ILE A 48 -5.40 18.64 12.70
C ILE A 48 -4.36 17.57 13.06
N PRO A 49 -4.57 16.77 14.12
CA PRO A 49 -3.68 15.67 14.48
C PRO A 49 -3.66 14.58 13.41
N ASP A 50 -2.52 13.89 13.29
CA ASP A 50 -2.30 12.88 12.26
C ASP A 50 -3.30 11.71 12.31
N SER A 51 -3.86 11.42 13.50
CA SER A 51 -4.89 10.38 13.69
C SER A 51 -6.16 10.62 12.87
N ASP A 52 -6.54 11.88 12.73
CA ASP A 52 -7.78 12.24 12.01
C ASP A 52 -7.53 12.18 10.50
N VAL A 53 -6.32 12.53 10.08
CA VAL A 53 -5.86 12.40 8.69
C VAL A 53 -5.82 10.94 8.27
N GLN A 54 -5.31 10.07 9.14
CA GLN A 54 -5.34 8.63 8.93
C GLN A 54 -6.78 8.12 8.78
N THR A 55 -7.67 8.52 9.68
CA THR A 55 -9.09 8.13 9.62
C THR A 55 -9.72 8.56 8.29
N GLN A 56 -9.40 9.77 7.81
CA GLN A 56 -9.88 10.26 6.53
C GLN A 56 -9.29 9.48 5.34
N ILE A 57 -8.01 9.16 5.38
CA ILE A 57 -7.39 8.36 4.31
C ILE A 57 -8.00 6.96 4.28
N CYS A 58 -8.27 6.37 5.45
CA CYS A 58 -8.93 5.08 5.57
C CYS A 58 -10.35 5.04 5.00
N THR A 59 -11.16 6.07 5.25
CA THR A 59 -12.56 6.12 4.82
C THR A 59 -12.70 6.39 3.32
N VAL A 60 -11.78 7.17 2.75
CA VAL A 60 -11.82 7.60 1.36
C VAL A 60 -11.19 6.58 0.41
N SER A 61 -10.32 5.69 0.90
CA SER A 61 -9.61 4.72 0.06
C SER A 61 -10.49 3.51 -0.28
N PRO A 62 -11.04 3.38 -1.51
CA PRO A 62 -11.92 2.26 -1.88
C PRO A 62 -11.20 0.91 -1.98
N ILE A 63 -9.87 0.90 -1.90
CA ILE A 63 -9.05 -0.32 -1.93
C ILE A 63 -9.13 -1.11 -0.64
N LEU A 64 -9.53 -0.47 0.46
CA LEU A 64 -9.67 -1.10 1.77
C LEU A 64 -11.10 -1.66 1.92
N LEU A 65 -11.48 -2.63 1.07
CA LEU A 65 -12.74 -3.39 1.20
C LEU A 65 -12.84 -4.18 2.51
N SER A 66 -11.81 -4.14 3.36
CA SER A 66 -11.92 -4.47 4.77
C SER A 66 -11.59 -3.20 5.57
N THR A 67 -12.65 -2.54 6.05
CA THR A 67 -12.61 -1.45 7.03
C THR A 67 -12.04 -1.89 8.39
N ALA A 68 -11.68 -3.16 8.55
CA ALA A 68 -11.27 -3.75 9.81
C ALA A 68 -9.81 -3.47 10.20
N ASN A 69 -8.90 -3.23 9.25
CA ASN A 69 -7.45 -3.22 9.52
C ASN A 69 -6.70 -2.05 8.87
N CYS A 70 -7.32 -0.87 8.73
CA CYS A 70 -6.57 0.33 8.39
C CYS A 70 -5.76 0.80 9.63
N ILE A 71 -4.77 0.01 10.04
CA ILE A 71 -3.83 0.39 11.09
C ILE A 71 -2.81 1.33 10.47
N ALA A 72 -3.26 2.51 10.11
CA ALA A 72 -2.39 3.55 9.61
C ALA A 72 -1.54 4.05 10.78
N ARG A 73 -0.23 3.87 10.71
CA ARG A 73 0.71 4.56 11.61
C ARG A 73 1.21 5.80 10.91
N SER A 74 0.97 6.96 11.51
CA SER A 74 1.67 8.21 11.17
C SER A 74 3.03 8.18 11.80
N GLU A 75 4.06 8.32 10.98
CA GLU A 75 5.41 8.53 11.43
C GLU A 75 5.86 9.95 11.08
N ILE A 76 6.33 10.65 12.11
CA ILE A 76 7.12 11.86 11.96
C ILE A 76 8.55 11.42 11.67
N LYS A 77 9.12 11.82 10.52
CA LYS A 77 10.53 11.54 10.20
C LYS A 77 11.43 12.03 11.34
N GLY A 78 11.95 11.10 12.14
CA GLY A 78 12.77 11.38 13.34
C GLY A 78 12.48 10.47 14.54
N ASN A 79 11.29 9.87 14.63
CA ASN A 79 11.00 8.84 15.63
C ASN A 79 10.86 7.49 14.93
N LYS A 80 11.95 6.73 14.94
CA LYS A 80 12.26 5.53 14.15
C LYS A 80 11.40 4.32 14.55
N ASN A 81 10.10 4.40 14.29
CA ASN A 81 9.20 3.25 14.30
C ASN A 81 8.77 3.01 12.85
N ASP A 82 9.78 2.74 12.02
CA ASP A 82 9.66 2.60 10.57
C ASP A 82 8.46 1.72 10.21
N CYS A 83 7.71 2.13 9.19
CA CYS A 83 6.87 1.25 8.37
C CYS A 83 7.59 -0.04 7.88
N SER A 84 8.91 -0.16 8.07
CA SER A 84 9.76 -1.33 7.78
C SER A 84 9.72 -2.42 8.86
N THR A 85 9.32 -2.10 10.09
CA THR A 85 9.11 -3.07 11.18
C THR A 85 7.64 -3.41 11.39
N ALA A 86 6.77 -2.87 10.53
CA ALA A 86 5.39 -3.26 10.48
C ALA A 86 5.31 -4.77 10.23
N ASN A 87 4.78 -5.50 11.21
CA ASN A 87 4.41 -6.90 11.08
C ASN A 87 3.71 -7.06 9.70
N PRO A 88 3.99 -8.09 8.88
CA PRO A 88 3.31 -8.31 7.59
C PRO A 88 1.77 -8.41 7.68
N SER A 89 1.22 -8.33 8.89
CA SER A 89 -0.19 -8.16 9.22
C SER A 89 -0.71 -6.70 9.14
N ILE A 90 0.16 -5.70 8.94
CA ILE A 90 -0.22 -4.29 8.78
C ILE A 90 -0.35 -4.01 7.27
N ASP A 91 -1.58 -3.79 6.82
CA ASP A 91 -1.90 -3.67 5.40
C ASP A 91 -1.49 -2.30 4.81
N MET A 92 -1.41 -1.23 5.63
CA MET A 92 -1.16 0.14 5.16
C MET A 92 -0.36 0.98 6.16
N CYS A 93 0.64 1.73 5.67
CA CYS A 93 1.42 2.69 6.47
C CYS A 93 1.37 4.09 5.83
N ILE A 94 1.26 5.13 6.64
CA ILE A 94 1.07 6.51 6.16
C ILE A 94 2.11 7.41 6.81
N VAL A 95 3.06 7.96 6.06
CA VAL A 95 4.08 8.87 6.58
C VAL A 95 3.69 10.30 6.20
N ILE A 96 3.64 11.21 7.17
CA ILE A 96 3.28 12.60 6.95
C ILE A 96 4.47 13.48 7.33
N GLU A 97 4.92 14.31 6.40
CA GLU A 97 6.02 15.26 6.60
C GLU A 97 5.59 16.66 6.17
N PRO A 98 5.93 17.74 6.89
CA PRO A 98 6.54 17.80 8.23
C PRO A 98 5.50 17.62 9.35
N ALA A 99 5.98 17.25 10.55
CA ALA A 99 5.15 17.14 11.77
C ALA A 99 4.47 18.46 12.15
N THR A 100 5.23 19.56 12.09
CA THR A 100 4.72 20.89 12.34
C THR A 100 4.33 21.53 11.01
N ARG A 101 3.02 21.64 10.78
CA ARG A 101 2.47 22.21 9.54
C ARG A 101 2.21 23.69 9.77
N VAL A 102 2.98 24.52 9.09
CA VAL A 102 2.84 25.97 9.13
C VAL A 102 2.27 26.43 7.79
N GLN A 103 1.62 27.59 7.74
CA GLN A 103 1.19 28.14 6.46
C GLN A 103 2.38 28.27 5.50
N ASN A 104 2.13 28.02 4.21
CA ASN A 104 3.13 28.11 3.16
C ASN A 104 4.24 27.04 3.21
N THR A 105 4.09 25.98 4.01
CA THR A 105 5.00 24.83 3.99
C THR A 105 4.50 23.74 3.05
N LEU A 106 5.43 23.02 2.43
CA LEU A 106 5.14 21.80 1.68
C LEU A 106 4.81 20.68 2.67
N VAL A 107 3.73 19.97 2.40
CA VAL A 107 3.31 18.78 3.14
C VAL A 107 3.34 17.60 2.18
N THR A 108 4.03 16.54 2.59
CA THR A 108 4.17 15.27 1.88
C THR A 108 3.41 14.20 2.65
N VAL A 109 2.49 13.53 1.98
CA VAL A 109 1.83 12.32 2.47
C VAL A 109 2.31 11.15 1.64
N THR A 110 2.97 10.20 2.29
CA THR A 110 3.42 8.95 1.67
C THR A 110 2.57 7.81 2.18
N VAL A 111 2.03 7.02 1.28
CA VAL A 111 1.23 5.84 1.58
C VAL A 111 1.98 4.62 1.07
N ARG A 112 2.19 3.66 1.96
CA ARG A 112 2.72 2.33 1.66
C ARG A 112 1.65 1.30 1.91
N TYR A 113 1.43 0.42 0.95
CA TYR A 113 0.42 -0.62 1.04
C TYR A 113 1.02 -1.99 0.72
N HIS A 114 0.69 -2.98 1.55
CA HIS A 114 1.12 -4.35 1.36
C HIS A 114 0.11 -5.07 0.47
N THR A 115 0.48 -5.31 -0.79
CA THR A 115 -0.46 -5.86 -1.77
C THR A 115 -0.51 -7.39 -1.68
N PRO A 116 -1.68 -8.00 -1.39
CA PRO A 116 -1.84 -9.44 -1.42
C PRO A 116 -1.88 -9.92 -2.87
N VAL A 117 -0.73 -10.31 -3.40
CA VAL A 117 -0.68 -10.96 -4.73
C VAL A 117 -1.03 -12.44 -4.60
N PRO A 118 -1.73 -13.02 -5.58
CA PRO A 118 -2.03 -14.45 -5.58
C PRO A 118 -0.73 -15.26 -5.58
N THR A 119 -0.47 -15.97 -4.48
CA THR A 119 0.72 -16.81 -4.32
C THR A 119 0.44 -18.21 -4.85
N LEU A 120 1.13 -18.63 -5.90
CA LEU A 120 1.18 -20.05 -6.28
C LEU A 120 2.27 -20.72 -5.45
N SER A 121 1.87 -21.69 -4.63
CA SER A 121 2.80 -22.58 -3.94
C SER A 121 2.63 -23.98 -4.49
N VAL A 122 3.70 -24.50 -5.09
CA VAL A 122 3.81 -25.92 -5.44
C VAL A 122 4.68 -26.58 -4.39
N SER A 123 4.05 -27.45 -3.59
CA SER A 123 4.75 -28.30 -2.63
C SER A 123 5.20 -29.56 -3.35
N PHE A 124 6.51 -29.76 -3.44
CA PHE A 124 7.09 -31.01 -3.94
C PHE A 124 7.70 -31.75 -2.75
N LEU A 125 7.25 -32.99 -2.50
CA LEU A 125 7.90 -34.00 -1.63
C LEU A 125 8.59 -33.42 -0.38
N ASP A 126 7.84 -33.26 0.72
CA ASP A 126 8.31 -32.89 2.08
C ASP A 126 9.19 -31.62 2.20
N GLN A 127 9.34 -30.82 1.15
CA GLN A 127 10.05 -29.54 1.20
C GLN A 127 9.10 -28.33 1.23
N PRO A 128 9.51 -27.22 1.85
CA PRO A 128 8.75 -25.98 1.80
C PRO A 128 8.54 -25.59 0.33
N GLY A 129 7.27 -25.44 -0.07
CA GLY A 129 6.89 -25.22 -1.46
C GLY A 129 7.50 -23.94 -2.05
N PHE A 130 7.73 -23.96 -3.36
CA PHE A 130 8.22 -22.78 -4.08
C PHE A 130 7.06 -21.78 -4.26
N THR A 131 7.22 -20.56 -3.74
CA THR A 131 6.24 -19.47 -3.88
C THR A 131 6.62 -18.60 -5.08
N PHE A 132 5.79 -18.62 -6.13
CA PHE A 132 6.09 -17.91 -7.39
C PHE A 132 5.93 -16.37 -7.29
N LEU A 133 5.01 -15.90 -6.46
CA LEU A 133 4.79 -14.48 -6.21
C LEU A 133 4.64 -14.28 -4.71
N ALA A 134 5.55 -13.52 -4.10
CA ALA A 134 5.41 -13.06 -2.72
C ALA A 134 4.66 -11.71 -2.70
N PRO A 135 3.98 -11.35 -1.60
CA PRO A 135 3.43 -10.02 -1.42
C PRO A 135 4.43 -8.91 -1.74
N ILE A 136 3.95 -7.84 -2.37
CA ILE A 136 4.78 -6.73 -2.85
C ILE A 136 4.36 -5.46 -2.13
N TRP A 137 5.35 -4.66 -1.71
CA TRP A 137 5.13 -3.32 -1.20
C TRP A 137 4.91 -2.35 -2.35
N VAL A 138 3.82 -1.60 -2.26
CA VAL A 138 3.50 -0.53 -3.19
C VAL A 138 3.56 0.79 -2.44
N GLU A 139 4.27 1.76 -2.98
CA GLU A 139 4.47 3.07 -2.37
C GLU A 139 4.02 4.17 -3.32
N SER A 140 3.32 5.15 -2.76
CA SER A 140 2.94 6.38 -3.47
C SER A 140 3.07 7.56 -2.53
N ALA A 141 3.55 8.69 -3.05
CA ALA A 141 3.66 9.93 -2.29
C ALA A 141 2.94 11.08 -3.01
N SER A 142 2.37 11.99 -2.23
CA SER A 142 1.77 13.23 -2.71
C SER A 142 2.30 14.40 -1.93
N THR A 143 2.72 15.44 -2.64
CA THR A 143 3.23 16.67 -2.04
C THR A 143 2.32 17.83 -2.42
N MET A 144 1.78 18.54 -1.43
CA MET A 144 0.97 19.73 -1.64
C MET A 144 1.44 20.87 -0.74
N ARG A 145 1.21 22.11 -1.16
CA ARG A 145 1.56 23.29 -0.39
C ARG A 145 0.36 23.72 0.45
N VAL A 146 0.58 24.00 1.73
CA VAL A 146 -0.47 24.53 2.61
C VAL A 146 -0.76 25.98 2.21
N GLU A 147 -1.92 26.18 1.60
CA GLU A 147 -2.46 27.50 1.26
C GLU A 147 -3.33 28.04 2.41
N LYS A 148 -3.48 29.36 2.47
CA LYS A 148 -4.20 30.06 3.54
C LYS A 148 -5.65 30.33 3.13
#